data_AF-A0A8K0G7M6-F1
#
_entry.id   AF-A0A8K0G7M6-F1
#
_cell.length_a   1.000
_cell.length_b   1.000
_cell.length_c   1.000
_cell.angle_alpha   90.00
_cell.angle_beta   90.00
_cell.angle_gamma   90.00
#
_symmetry.space_group_name_H-M   'P 1'
#
loop_
_entity.id
_entity.type
_entity.pdbx_description
1 polymer ?
#
loop_
_entity_poly.entity_id
_entity_poly.type
_entity_poly.pdbx_seq_one_letter_code
_entity_poly.pdbx_strand_id
1 'polypeptide(L)'
;MREAVESEGIKWHFNPPAPPNFGEIWEAGVRNVKAHLIRVVGAQVLTFEEFYTVLVQIESVLNSRPLYPMSSDPNDILRLLQVIS
;
A
#
# COMPACT_ATOMS: atom_id res chain seq x y z
N MET A 1 -18.36 -2.96 -9.80
CA MET A 1 -17.27 -2.03 -9.40
C MET A 1 -17.62 -0.59 -9.74
N ARG A 2 -17.77 -0.20 -11.02
CA ARG A 2 -18.15 1.18 -11.40
C ARG A 2 -19.46 1.67 -10.76
N GLU A 3 -20.51 0.87 -10.82
CA GLU A 3 -21.81 1.20 -10.19
C GLU A 3 -21.71 1.35 -8.66
N ALA A 4 -20.86 0.54 -8.00
CA ALA A 4 -20.67 0.60 -6.55
C ALA A 4 -19.87 1.83 -6.10
N VAL A 5 -18.91 2.30 -6.90
CA VAL A 5 -18.13 3.51 -6.58
C VAL A 5 -18.88 4.79 -6.95
N GLU A 6 -19.76 4.74 -7.96
CA GLU A 6 -20.63 5.87 -8.33
C GLU A 6 -21.66 6.20 -7.25
N SER A 7 -22.21 5.19 -6.56
CA SER A 7 -23.11 5.44 -5.41
C SER A 7 -22.40 6.14 -4.25
N GLU A 8 -21.07 6.05 -4.17
CA GLU A 8 -20.26 6.76 -3.18
C GLU A 8 -19.69 8.09 -3.72
N GLY A 9 -20.07 8.50 -4.94
CA GLY A 9 -19.58 9.73 -5.56
C GLY A 9 -18.10 9.67 -6.01
N ILE A 10 -17.51 8.48 -6.06
CA ILE A 10 -16.12 8.28 -6.45
C ILE A 10 -16.03 8.20 -7.98
N LYS A 11 -15.21 9.06 -8.58
CA LYS A 11 -14.92 9.03 -10.02
C LYS A 11 -13.81 8.04 -10.33
N TRP A 12 -14.17 6.96 -11.02
CA TRP A 12 -13.20 5.96 -11.48
C TRP A 12 -12.54 6.37 -12.79
N HIS A 13 -11.21 6.33 -12.84
CA HIS A 13 -10.41 6.59 -14.04
C HIS A 13 -9.45 5.42 -14.29
N PHE A 14 -9.30 4.99 -15.54
CA PHE A 14 -8.23 4.05 -15.90
C PHE A 14 -6.92 4.81 -16.08
N ASN A 15 -5.82 4.14 -15.77
CA ASN A 15 -4.51 4.68 -16.11
C ASN A 15 -4.39 4.88 -17.63
N PRO A 16 -3.84 6.03 -18.08
CA PRO A 16 -3.57 6.25 -19.49
C PRO A 16 -2.59 5.19 -20.00
N PRO A 17 -2.71 4.75 -21.27
CA PRO A 17 -1.93 3.63 -21.80
C PRO A 17 -0.41 3.86 -21.91
N ALA A 18 0.13 5.07 -21.63
CA ALA A 18 1.50 5.39 -22.03
C ALA A 18 2.19 6.57 -21.31
N PRO A 19 2.16 6.70 -19.97
CA PRO A 19 3.43 7.12 -19.38
C PRO A 19 3.88 6.16 -18.27
N PRO A 20 5.16 5.72 -18.29
CA PRO A 20 5.70 4.70 -17.39
C PRO A 20 5.52 5.03 -15.90
N ASN A 21 5.37 6.30 -15.58
CA ASN A 21 5.44 6.82 -14.22
C ASN A 21 4.09 6.88 -13.50
N PHE A 22 2.95 6.70 -14.21
CA PHE A 22 1.62 6.78 -13.58
C PHE A 22 1.31 5.57 -12.68
N GLY A 23 2.14 4.53 -12.76
CA GLY A 23 1.96 3.32 -11.97
C GLY A 23 3.03 3.04 -10.93
N GLU A 24 4.11 3.82 -10.89
CA GLU A 24 5.31 3.46 -10.12
C GLU A 24 5.04 3.24 -8.63
N ILE A 25 4.15 4.03 -8.01
CA ILE A 25 3.82 3.90 -6.59
C ILE A 25 3.06 2.61 -6.30
N TRP A 26 2.01 2.30 -7.07
CA TRP A 26 1.25 1.05 -6.85
C TRP A 26 2.11 -0.17 -7.21
N GLU A 27 2.94 -0.08 -8.25
CA GLU A 27 3.88 -1.13 -8.62
C GLU A 27 4.94 -1.36 -7.53
N ALA A 28 5.44 -0.29 -6.91
CA ALA A 28 6.34 -0.38 -5.77
C ALA A 28 5.65 -1.03 -4.56
N GLY A 29 4.38 -0.70 -4.29
CA GLY A 29 3.57 -1.37 -3.26
C GLY A 29 3.47 -2.87 -3.49
N VAL A 30 3.06 -3.28 -4.70
CA VAL A 30 2.96 -4.70 -5.09
C VAL A 30 4.31 -5.41 -4.96
N ARG A 31 5.41 -4.76 -5.37
CA ARG A 31 6.77 -5.29 -5.27
C ARG A 31 7.17 -5.53 -3.82
N ASN A 32 6.89 -4.58 -2.92
CA ASN A 32 7.21 -4.70 -1.50
C ASN A 32 6.42 -5.82 -0.83
N VAL A 33 5.10 -5.92 -1.07
CA VAL A 33 4.27 -7.01 -0.53
C VAL A 33 4.82 -8.37 -0.95
N LYS A 34 5.12 -8.56 -2.25
CA LYS A 34 5.71 -9.81 -2.76
C LYS A 34 7.06 -10.12 -2.11
N ALA A 35 7.92 -9.12 -1.94
CA ALA A 35 9.23 -9.30 -1.30
C ALA A 35 9.08 -9.76 0.16
N HIS A 36 8.16 -9.16 0.92
CA HIS A 36 7.89 -9.57 2.30
C HIS A 36 7.31 -10.99 2.37
N LEU A 37 6.34 -11.33 1.51
CA LEU A 37 5.77 -12.67 1.44
C LEU A 37 6.84 -13.74 1.17
N ILE A 38 7.71 -13.51 0.18
CA ILE A 38 8.81 -14.43 -0.15
C ILE A 38 9.74 -14.62 1.05
N ARG A 39 10.04 -13.54 1.78
CA ARG A 39 10.98 -13.58 2.91
C ARG A 39 10.39 -14.22 4.16
N VAL A 40 9.11 -14.01 4.44
CA VAL A 40 8.44 -14.45 5.67
C VAL A 40 7.90 -15.87 5.52
N VAL A 41 7.25 -16.19 4.40
CA VAL A 41 6.58 -17.48 4.17
C VAL A 41 7.56 -18.53 3.62
N GLY A 42 8.47 -18.11 2.74
CA GLY A 42 9.40 -19.02 2.07
C GLY A 42 8.66 -20.10 1.26
N ALA A 43 8.94 -21.37 1.57
CA ALA A 43 8.35 -22.54 0.89
C ALA A 43 7.15 -23.16 1.62
N GLN A 44 6.65 -22.53 2.68
CA GLN A 44 5.54 -23.06 3.47
C GLN A 44 4.22 -22.94 2.71
N VAL A 45 3.38 -23.98 2.82
CA VAL A 45 1.99 -23.94 2.35
C VAL A 45 1.13 -23.51 3.53
N LEU A 46 0.55 -22.32 3.43
CA LEU A 46 -0.30 -21.74 4.46
C LEU A 46 -1.77 -22.07 4.21
N THR A 47 -2.52 -22.23 5.29
CA THR A 47 -3.98 -22.13 5.25
C THR A 47 -4.41 -20.70 4.94
N PHE A 48 -5.70 -20.52 4.60
CA PHE A 48 -6.24 -19.19 4.35
C PHE A 48 -6.04 -18.24 5.53
N GLU A 49 -6.31 -18.69 6.76
CA GLU A 49 -6.21 -17.82 7.95
C GLU A 49 -4.77 -17.43 8.29
N GLU A 50 -3.83 -18.35 8.10
CA GLU A 50 -2.40 -18.06 8.27
C GLU A 50 -1.93 -17.05 7.21
N PHE A 51 -2.33 -17.24 5.95
CA PHE A 51 -1.99 -16.31 4.88
C PHE A 51 -2.60 -14.91 5.10
N TYR A 52 -3.87 -14.85 5.52
CA TYR A 52 -4.54 -13.59 5.85
C TYR A 52 -3.84 -12.87 7.01
N THR A 53 -3.46 -13.59 8.05
CA THR A 53 -2.71 -13.03 9.18
C THR A 53 -1.37 -12.44 8.74
N VAL A 54 -0.61 -13.16 7.89
CA VAL A 54 0.66 -12.66 7.35
C VAL A 54 0.43 -11.40 6.51
N LEU A 55 -0.62 -11.35 5.69
CA LEU A 55 -0.94 -10.16 4.90
C LEU A 55 -1.23 -8.93 5.76
N VAL A 56 -2.03 -9.08 6.82
CA VAL A 56 -2.33 -7.98 7.76
C VAL A 56 -1.06 -7.46 8.44
N GLN A 57 -0.13 -8.36 8.80
CA GLN A 57 1.15 -7.95 9.37
C GLN A 57 2.02 -7.19 8.36
N ILE A 58 2.10 -7.67 7.12
CA ILE A 58 2.83 -6.99 6.04
C ILE A 58 2.25 -5.61 5.76
N GLU A 59 0.92 -5.49 5.70
CA GLU A 59 0.22 -4.22 5.54
C GLU A 59 0.59 -3.24 6.66
N SER A 60 0.56 -3.67 7.92
CA SER A 60 0.95 -2.85 9.07
C SER A 60 2.39 -2.35 8.96
N VAL A 61 3.31 -3.20 8.50
CA VAL A 61 4.71 -2.81 8.25
C VAL A 61 4.82 -1.78 7.13
N LEU A 62 4.10 -1.95 6.04
CA LEU A 62 4.15 -1.00 4.91
C LEU A 62 3.53 0.36 5.28
N ASN A 63 2.43 0.37 6.02
CA ASN A 63 1.74 1.59 6.43
C ASN A 63 2.46 2.33 7.58
N SER A 64 3.33 1.67 8.34
CA SER A 64 4.16 2.31 9.38
C SER A 64 5.39 3.05 8.82
N ARG A 65 5.72 2.86 7.54
CA ARG A 65 6.87 3.52 6.91
C ARG A 65 6.46 4.93 6.44
N PRO A 66 7.12 6.00 6.91
CA PRO A 66 6.81 7.37 6.48
C PRO A 66 6.99 7.52 4.97
N LEU A 67 5.98 8.07 4.29
CA LEU A 67 6.05 8.39 2.85
C LEU A 67 7.08 9.50 2.55
N TYR A 68 7.39 10.33 3.56
CA TYR A 68 8.38 11.40 3.50
C TYR A 68 9.35 11.29 4.69
N PRO A 69 10.61 11.72 4.55
CA PRO A 69 11.52 11.85 5.69
C PRO A 69 10.86 12.65 6.80
N MET A 70 10.94 12.16 8.04
CA MET A 70 10.41 12.92 9.16
C MET A 70 11.19 14.22 9.31
N SER A 71 10.49 15.34 9.13
CA SER A 71 11.05 16.65 9.35
C SER A 71 11.38 16.87 10.83
N SER A 72 12.57 17.38 11.10
CA SER A 72 12.99 17.79 12.43
C SER A 72 12.40 19.14 12.85
N ASP A 73 11.84 19.91 11.92
CA ASP A 73 11.25 21.22 12.19
C ASP A 73 9.91 21.07 12.94
N PRO A 74 9.77 21.65 14.15
CA PRO A 74 8.52 21.67 14.91
C PRO A 74 7.33 22.31 14.19
N ASN A 75 7.58 23.18 13.21
CA ASN A 75 6.55 23.88 12.43
C ASN A 75 6.19 23.17 11.11
N ASP A 76 6.79 22.01 10.82
CA ASP A 76 6.51 21.29 9.59
C ASP A 76 5.17 20.55 9.67
N ILE A 77 4.21 21.05 8.88
CA ILE A 77 2.84 20.56 8.78
C ILE A 77 2.80 19.10 8.26
N LEU A 78 3.85 18.64 7.57
CA LEU A 78 3.94 17.29 7.03
C LEU A 78 4.16 16.20 8.09
N ARG A 79 4.42 16.56 9.36
CA ARG A 79 4.53 15.60 10.48
C ARG A 79 3.27 14.75 10.70
N LEU A 80 2.11 15.24 10.26
CA LEU A 80 0.81 14.62 10.57
C LEU A 80 0.28 13.64 9.51
N LEU A 81 0.98 13.43 8.38
CA LEU A 81 0.53 12.48 7.34
C LEU A 81 0.91 11.01 7.64
N GLN A 82 1.16 10.66 8.91
CA GLN A 82 1.62 9.32 9.31
C GLN A 82 0.52 8.26 9.49
N VAL A 83 -0.74 8.58 9.23
CA VAL A 83 -1.81 7.62 9.44
C VAL A 83 -2.70 7.57 8.21
N ILE A 84 -2.42 6.60 7.34
CA ILE A 84 -3.49 6.00 6.54
C ILE A 84 -4.03 4.86 7.39
N SER A 85 -4.99 5.20 8.25
CA SER A 85 -6.02 4.34 8.81
C SER A 85 -7.33 5.12 8.77
#